data_AF-A0A327JP93-F1
#
_entry.id   AF-A0A327JP93-F1
#
_cell.length_a   1.000
_cell.length_b   1.000
_cell.length_c   1.000
_cell.angle_alpha   90.00
_cell.angle_beta   90.00
_cell.angle_gamma   90.00
#
_symmetry.space_group_name_H-M   'P 1'
#
loop_
_entity.id
_entity.type
_entity.pdbx_description
1 polymer ?
#
loop_
_entity_poly.entity_id
_entity_poly.type
_entity_poly.pdbx_seq_one_letter_code
_entity_poly.pdbx_strand_id
1 'polypeptide(L)' 'MWLTLMRQGLRMSPRQQSPRERAARALCRADGHPEDITFEGAPMWRSYLAEVDEVLQAALSQGEWLRIRSIDDAPRG' A
#
# COMPACT_ATOMS: atom_id res chain seq x y z
N MET A 1 27.29 11.58 -11.27
CA MET A 1 26.78 12.71 -10.47
C MET A 1 25.61 13.38 -11.19
N TRP A 2 24.45 12.72 -11.18
CA TRP A 2 23.13 13.24 -11.57
C TRP A 2 22.09 12.56 -10.66
N LEU A 3 22.31 12.70 -9.35
CA LEU A 3 21.54 12.10 -8.26
C LEU A 3 20.58 13.14 -7.63
N THR A 4 20.08 14.12 -8.41
CA THR A 4 19.38 15.29 -7.84
C THR A 4 18.21 15.83 -8.70
N LEU A 5 17.50 14.98 -9.43
CA LEU A 5 16.30 15.37 -10.21
C LEU A 5 15.45 14.10 -10.38
N MET A 6 14.28 13.85 -9.81
CA MET A 6 13.15 14.74 -9.51
C MET A 6 12.55 14.33 -8.17
N ARG A 7 13.01 15.01 -7.12
CA ARG A 7 12.27 15.22 -5.89
C ARG A 7 10.98 15.96 -6.31
N GLN A 8 9.82 15.45 -5.91
CA GLN A 8 8.54 16.18 -5.74
C GLN A 8 7.54 16.23 -6.92
N GLY A 9 6.48 15.44 -6.81
CA GLY A 9 5.25 15.52 -7.60
C GLY A 9 4.55 14.16 -7.65
N LEU A 10 3.86 13.70 -6.61
CA LEU A 10 2.48 14.11 -6.30
C LEU A 10 2.23 13.99 -4.79
N ARG A 11 1.86 15.11 -4.15
CA ARG A 11 1.13 15.04 -2.88
C ARG A 11 -0.26 14.53 -3.20
N MET A 12 -0.47 13.21 -3.12
CA MET A 12 -1.81 12.65 -3.12
C MET A 12 -2.50 13.16 -1.85
N SER A 13 -3.47 14.06 -2.03
CA SER A 13 -4.38 14.52 -0.99
C SER A 13 -4.92 13.33 -0.17
N PRO A 14 -5.26 13.51 1.12
CA PRO A 14 -5.63 12.44 2.06
C PRO A 14 -7.02 11.81 1.77
N ARG A 15 -7.28 11.42 0.51
CA ARG A 15 -8.30 10.42 0.16
C ARG A 15 -7.79 9.10 0.74
N GLN A 16 -8.18 8.88 1.99
CA GLN A 16 -7.83 7.78 2.89
C GLN A 16 -7.30 6.53 2.16
N GLN A 17 -5.98 6.40 2.10
CA GLN A 17 -5.38 5.11 1.80
C GLN A 17 -5.82 4.15 2.89
N SER A 18 -6.42 3.02 2.49
CA SER A 18 -6.87 2.02 3.44
C SER A 18 -5.71 1.57 4.34
N PRO A 19 -5.99 1.07 5.56
CA PRO A 19 -4.96 0.47 6.40
C PRO A 19 -4.12 -0.58 5.65
N ARG A 20 -4.76 -1.34 4.76
CA ARG A 20 -4.11 -2.36 3.91
C ARG A 20 -3.13 -1.74 2.91
N GLU A 21 -3.54 -0.71 2.16
CA GLU A 21 -2.64 -0.02 1.22
C GLU A 21 -1.47 0.65 1.95
N ARG A 22 -1.71 1.25 3.12
CA ARG A 22 -0.65 1.86 3.92
C ARG A 22 0.36 0.82 4.42
N ALA A 23 -0.12 -0.33 4.88
CA ALA A 23 0.75 -1.43 5.30
C ALA A 23 1.58 -1.97 4.14
N ALA A 24 0.97 -2.14 2.96
CA ALA A 24 1.67 -2.64 1.77
C ALA A 24 2.76 -1.67 1.29
N ARG A 25 2.48 -0.36 1.29
CA ARG A 25 3.49 0.66 0.99
C ARG A 25 4.61 0.68 2.04
N ALA A 26 4.27 0.50 3.32
CA ALA A 26 5.27 0.42 4.37
C ALA A 26 6.18 -0.81 4.21
N LEU A 27 5.62 -1.96 3.84
CA LEU A 27 6.39 -3.18 3.57
C LEU A 27 7.29 -3.01 2.34
N CYS A 28 6.77 -2.43 1.26
CA CYS A 28 7.54 -2.08 0.07
C CYS A 28 8.75 -1.20 0.40
N ARG A 29 8.56 -0.15 1.23
CA ARG A 29 9.65 0.71 1.72
C ARG A 29 10.65 -0.05 2.60
N ALA A 30 10.17 -0.95 3.46
CA ALA A 30 11.03 -1.75 4.33
C ALA A 30 11.91 -2.71 3.52
N ASP A 31 11.40 -3.22 2.40
CA ASP A 31 12.12 -4.08 1.46
C ASP A 31 13.08 -3.30 0.53
N GLY A 32 13.13 -1.97 0.65
CA GLY A 32 14.01 -1.10 -0.13
C GLY A 32 13.48 -0.74 -1.52
N HIS A 33 12.24 -1.09 -1.83
CA HIS A 33 11.59 -0.73 -3.08
C HIS A 33 10.90 0.64 -2.98
N PRO A 34 11.02 1.51 -4.00
CA PRO A 34 10.27 2.74 -4.02
C PRO A 34 8.78 2.42 -4.22
N GLU A 35 7.93 3.02 -3.40
CA GLU A 35 6.49 2.71 -3.31
C GLU A 35 5.70 2.98 -4.59
N ASP A 36 6.20 3.83 -5.49
CA ASP A 36 5.52 4.21 -6.74
C ASP A 36 6.23 3.67 -8.00
N ILE A 37 7.17 2.72 -7.88
CA ILE A 37 7.67 2.05 -9.10
C ILE A 37 6.58 1.15 -9.67
N THR A 38 6.49 1.12 -10.99
CA THR A 38 5.61 0.19 -11.70
C THR A 38 6.33 -1.13 -11.88
N PHE A 39 5.72 -2.21 -11.43
CA PHE A 39 6.11 -3.59 -11.68
C PHE A 39 4.94 -4.31 -12.35
N GLU A 40 5.16 -4.94 -13.50
CA GLU A 40 4.13 -5.66 -14.26
C GLU A 40 2.85 -4.84 -14.55
N GLY A 41 3.00 -3.54 -14.83
CA GLY A 41 1.87 -2.65 -15.13
C GLY A 41 1.06 -2.21 -13.91
N ALA A 42 1.49 -2.56 -12.70
CA ALA A 42 0.88 -2.14 -11.44
C ALA A 42 1.90 -1.49 -10.50
N PRO A 43 1.47 -0.66 -9.53
CA PRO A 43 2.37 -0.18 -8.48
C PRO A 43 2.94 -1.34 -7.66
N MET A 44 4.25 -1.33 -7.41
CA MET A 44 4.98 -2.40 -6.71
C MET A 44 4.38 -2.75 -5.35
N TRP A 45 3.81 -1.77 -4.62
CA TRP A 45 3.17 -2.03 -3.34
C TRP A 45 2.02 -3.06 -3.43
N ARG A 46 1.39 -3.25 -4.59
CA ARG A 46 0.30 -4.24 -4.76
C ARG A 46 0.79 -5.68 -4.63
N SER A 47 2.05 -5.95 -4.96
CA SER A 47 2.64 -7.29 -4.82
C SER A 47 2.70 -7.74 -3.37
N TYR A 48 2.76 -6.80 -2.43
CA TYR A 48 2.83 -7.04 -0.98
C TYR A 48 1.48 -7.20 -0.30
N LEU A 49 0.36 -7.13 -1.05
CA LEU A 49 -0.97 -7.21 -0.45
C LEU A 49 -1.25 -8.58 0.15
N ALA A 50 -0.71 -9.66 -0.43
CA ALA A 50 -0.88 -11.00 0.11
C ALA A 50 -0.21 -11.14 1.48
N GLU A 51 1.02 -10.68 1.64
CA GLU A 51 1.74 -10.72 2.91
C GLU A 51 1.07 -9.84 3.97
N VAL A 52 0.56 -8.68 3.58
CA VAL A 52 -0.21 -7.82 4.47
C VAL A 52 -1.49 -8.50 4.95
N ASP A 53 -2.20 -9.20 4.06
CA ASP A 53 -3.42 -9.92 4.42
C ASP A 53 -3.15 -11.03 5.43
N GLU A 54 -2.06 -11.79 5.26
CA GLU A 54 -1.64 -12.83 6.20
C GLU A 54 -1.34 -12.25 7.60
N VAL A 55 -0.58 -11.15 7.66
CA VAL A 55 -0.25 -10.48 8.93
C VAL A 55 -1.49 -9.92 9.60
N LEU A 56 -2.39 -9.27 8.86
CA LEU A 56 -3.62 -8.70 9.43
C LEU A 56 -4.59 -9.78 9.90
N GLN A 57 -4.67 -10.91 9.20
CA GLN A 57 -5.46 -12.07 9.65
C GLN A 57 -4.89 -12.70 10.92
N ALA A 58 -3.56 -12.75 11.07
CA ALA A 58 -2.92 -13.29 12.26
C ALA A 58 -3.00 -12.34 13.48
N ALA A 59 -2.95 -11.02 13.25
CA ALA A 59 -2.85 -10.01 14.30
C ALA A 59 -4.21 -9.49 14.80
N LEU A 60 -5.27 -9.58 13.99
CA LEU A 60 -6.58 -9.00 14.30
C LEU A 60 -7.64 -10.07 14.51
N SER A 61 -8.73 -9.73 15.20
CA SER A 61 -9.92 -10.57 15.16
C SER A 61 -10.52 -10.59 13.75
N GLN A 62 -11.21 -11.69 13.42
CA GLN A 62 -11.90 -11.83 12.12
C GLN A 62 -12.82 -10.64 11.81
N GLY A 63 -13.50 -10.08 12.82
CA GLY A 63 -14.38 -8.92 12.64
C GLY A 63 -13.65 -7.64 12.30
N GLU A 64 -12.46 -7.41 12.88
CA GLU A 64 -11.62 -6.24 12.58
C GLU A 64 -11.00 -6.33 11.19
N TRP A 65 -10.48 -7.50 10.82
CA TRP A 65 -9.96 -7.77 9.48
C TRP A 65 -11.01 -7.51 8.40
N LEU A 66 -12.23 -8.06 8.56
CA LEU A 66 -13.31 -7.89 7.60
C LEU A 66 -13.70 -6.41 7.39
N ARG A 67 -13.70 -5.61 8.46
CA ARG A 67 -13.95 -4.16 8.35
C ARG A 67 -12.89 -3.48 7.49
N ILE A 68 -11.61 -3.80 7.70
CA ILE A 68 -10.51 -3.24 6.90
C ILE A 68 -10.68 -3.62 5.43
N ARG A 69 -10.96 -4.89 5.14
CA ARG A 69 -11.15 -5.38 3.76
C ARG A 69 -12.35 -4.73 3.06
N SER A 70 -13.44 -4.45 3.77
CA SER A 70 -14.61 -3.77 3.19
C SER A 70 -14.33 -2.33 2.77
N ILE A 71 -13.34 -1.66 3.37
CA ILE A 71 -12.93 -0.30 2.98
C ILE A 71 -12.22 -0.32 1.61
N ASP A 72 -11.51 -1.41 1.30
CA ASP A 72 -10.81 -1.57 0.02
C ASP A 72 -11.72 -1.92 -1.16
N ASP A 73 -12.78 -2.70 -0.90
CA ASP A 73 -13.76 -3.14 -1.91
C ASP A 73 -14.75 -2.01 -2.29
N ALA A 74 -14.91 -1.02 -1.41
CA ALA A 74 -15.77 0.12 -1.68
C ALA A 74 -15.32 0.88 -2.95
N PRO A 75 -16.24 1.23 -3.86
CA PRO A 75 -15.91 1.89 -5.10
C PRO A 75 -15.17 3.20 -4.82
N ARG A 76 -13.92 3.28 -5.30
CA ARG A 76 -13.12 4.50 -5.23
C ARG A 76 -13.64 5.46 -6.31
N GLY A 77 -14.52 6.38 -5.89
CA GLY A 77 -15.08 7.43 -6.75
C GLY A 77 -14.06 8.48 -7.21
#